data_AF-A0A1D1XL06-F1
#
_entry.id   AF-A0A1D1XL06-F1
#
_cell.length_a   1.000
_cell.length_b   1.000
_cell.length_c   1.000
_cell.angle_alpha   90.00
_cell.angle_beta   90.00
_cell.angle_gamma   90.00
#
_symmetry.space_group_name_H-M   'P 1'
#
loop_
_entity.id
_entity.type
_entity.pdbx_description
1 polymer ?
#
loop_
_entity_poly.entity_id
_entity_poly.type
_entity_poly.pdbx_seq_one_letter_code
_entity_poly.pdbx_strand_id
1 'polypeptide(L)'
;MNMNRQSIFVIAIFFSLLLVTSSTYVEVKQMIPTTFTVKKVSSSKIIVGVSWDGINEAEDEYVLAKLKCFSDAVTVLNSPQDHVFGDRNTTYELAVHKNDALVRCRTGVIDITKWKSIFYFRT
;
A
#
# COMPACT_ATOMS: atom_id res chain seq x y z
N MET A 1 16.47 62.90 -11.50
CA MET A 1 15.93 61.64 -10.95
C MET A 1 16.68 61.35 -9.67
N ASN A 2 16.00 61.28 -8.52
CA ASN A 2 16.67 61.26 -7.21
C ASN A 2 17.47 59.95 -7.06
N MET A 3 18.80 60.04 -6.91
CA MET A 3 19.74 58.91 -6.93
C MET A 3 19.36 57.82 -5.92
N ASN A 4 18.76 58.24 -4.80
CA ASN A 4 18.21 57.37 -3.76
C ASN A 4 17.09 56.44 -4.25
N ARG A 5 16.28 56.88 -5.22
CA ARG A 5 15.14 56.11 -5.76
C ARG A 5 15.64 55.01 -6.70
N GLN A 6 16.67 55.27 -7.50
CA GLN A 6 17.29 54.27 -8.39
C GLN A 6 17.97 53.14 -7.60
N SER A 7 18.70 53.46 -6.53
CA SER A 7 19.34 52.44 -5.68
C SER A 7 18.32 51.51 -5.02
N ILE A 8 17.18 52.03 -4.56
CA ILE A 8 16.09 51.22 -3.99
C ILE A 8 15.51 50.26 -5.03
N PHE A 9 15.30 50.71 -6.27
CA PHE A 9 14.82 49.84 -7.36
C PHE A 9 15.81 48.72 -7.69
N VAL A 10 17.11 49.02 -7.71
CA VAL A 10 18.15 48.00 -7.98
C VAL A 10 18.21 46.97 -6.85
N ILE A 11 18.16 47.40 -5.58
CA ILE A 11 18.16 46.49 -4.42
C ILE A 11 16.92 45.60 -4.43
N ALA A 12 15.74 46.16 -4.74
CA ALA A 12 14.49 45.40 -4.81
C ALA A 12 14.54 44.31 -5.90
N ILE A 13 15.09 44.63 -7.08
CA ILE A 13 15.25 43.67 -8.18
C ILE A 13 16.22 42.54 -7.78
N PHE A 14 17.35 42.88 -7.15
CA PHE A 14 18.31 41.88 -6.64
C PHE A 14 17.70 40.96 -5.58
N PHE A 15 16.89 41.49 -4.65
CA PHE A 15 16.18 40.68 -3.66
C PHE A 15 15.09 39.80 -4.27
N SER A 16 14.38 40.27 -5.30
CA SER A 16 13.38 39.44 -5.99
C SER A 16 13.99 38.30 -6.81
N LEU A 17 15.23 38.44 -7.30
CA LEU A 17 15.96 37.37 -8.00
C LEU A 17 16.53 36.30 -7.05
N LEU A 18 16.67 36.61 -5.75
CA LEU A 18 17.11 35.66 -4.72
C LEU A 18 16.00 34.73 -4.23
N LEU A 19 14.74 34.99 -4.60
CA LEU A 19 13.62 34.09 -4.34
C LEU A 19 13.58 32.94 -5.37
N VAL A 20 14.72 32.27 -5.54
CA VAL A 20 14.80 31.01 -6.28
C VAL A 20 14.05 29.97 -5.46
N THR A 21 12.89 29.55 -5.93
CA THR A 21 12.14 28.44 -5.33
C THR A 21 12.98 27.18 -5.40
N SER A 22 13.53 26.72 -4.29
CA SER A 22 14.21 25.44 -4.20
C SER A 22 13.18 24.32 -4.16
N SER A 23 12.98 23.61 -5.27
CA SER A 23 12.22 22.35 -5.27
C SER A 23 13.14 21.20 -4.88
N THR A 24 12.82 20.50 -3.80
CA THR A 24 13.48 19.24 -3.42
C THR A 24 12.69 18.06 -3.96
N TYR A 25 13.35 17.16 -4.69
CA TYR A 25 12.76 15.87 -5.04
C TYR A 25 12.66 15.01 -3.78
N VAL A 26 11.46 14.49 -3.52
CA VAL A 26 11.24 13.49 -2.47
C VAL A 26 10.91 12.19 -3.19
N GLU A 27 11.60 11.12 -2.79
CA GLU A 27 11.34 9.80 -3.34
C GLU A 27 9.94 9.33 -2.96
N VAL A 28 9.23 8.77 -3.94
CA VAL A 28 7.90 8.22 -3.71
C VAL A 28 8.06 6.83 -3.11
N LYS A 29 7.46 6.64 -1.94
CA LYS A 29 7.28 5.31 -1.36
C LYS A 29 6.18 4.58 -2.11
N GLN A 30 6.45 3.35 -2.53
CA GLN A 30 5.48 2.56 -3.26
C GLN A 30 5.55 1.11 -2.80
N MET A 31 4.39 0.53 -2.54
CA MET A 31 4.19 -0.87 -2.23
C MET A 31 3.24 -1.49 -3.26
N ILE A 32 3.60 -2.65 -3.80
CA ILE A 32 2.85 -3.35 -4.85
C ILE A 32 2.64 -4.82 -4.51
N PRO A 33 1.49 -5.41 -4.89
CA PRO A 33 1.32 -6.85 -4.89
C PRO A 33 2.34 -7.52 -5.79
N THR A 34 2.76 -8.72 -5.41
CA THR A 34 3.49 -9.61 -6.33
C THR A 34 2.71 -10.87 -6.64
N THR A 35 2.25 -11.61 -5.62
CA THR A 35 1.63 -12.92 -5.84
C THR A 35 0.50 -13.19 -4.86
N PHE A 36 -0.53 -13.89 -5.34
CA PHE A 36 -1.59 -14.47 -4.51
C PHE A 36 -1.54 -15.99 -4.68
N THR A 37 -1.49 -16.70 -3.57
CA THR A 37 -1.58 -18.16 -3.58
C THR A 37 -2.88 -18.60 -2.91
N VAL A 38 -3.53 -19.61 -3.46
CA VAL A 38 -4.72 -20.23 -2.86
C VAL A 38 -4.44 -21.72 -2.76
N LYS A 39 -4.21 -22.20 -1.54
CA LYS A 39 -3.90 -23.60 -1.24
C LYS A 39 -5.07 -24.23 -0.52
N LYS A 40 -5.75 -25.19 -1.17
CA LYS A 40 -6.74 -26.03 -0.52
C LYS A 40 -6.03 -27.05 0.37
N VAL A 41 -6.22 -26.95 1.69
CA VAL A 41 -5.60 -27.84 2.68
C VAL A 41 -6.52 -29.02 2.97
N SER A 42 -7.83 -28.77 3.05
CA SER A 42 -8.87 -29.78 3.19
C SER A 42 -10.19 -29.27 2.57
N SER A 43 -11.28 -30.04 2.70
CA SER A 43 -12.62 -29.59 2.32
C SER A 43 -13.14 -28.41 3.15
N SER A 44 -12.63 -28.23 4.37
CA SER A 44 -13.07 -27.18 5.30
C SER A 44 -12.06 -26.03 5.47
N LYS A 45 -10.89 -26.12 4.82
CA LYS A 45 -9.78 -25.17 5.05
C LYS A 45 -9.02 -24.83 3.78
N ILE A 46 -8.88 -23.52 3.54
CA ILE A 46 -8.04 -22.93 2.51
C ILE A 46 -7.03 -21.98 3.16
N ILE A 47 -5.80 -21.94 2.65
CA ILE A 47 -4.80 -20.95 3.01
C ILE A 47 -4.61 -20.01 1.83
N VAL A 48 -4.70 -18.71 2.08
CA VAL A 48 -4.44 -17.66 1.10
C VAL A 48 -3.13 -16.97 1.47
N GLY A 49 -2.14 -17.01 0.59
CA GLY A 49 -0.91 -16.23 0.72
C GLY A 49 -0.99 -14.94 -0.09
N VAL A 50 -0.49 -13.86 0.48
CA VAL A 50 -0.40 -12.55 -0.17
C VAL A 50 1.02 -12.04 -0.01
N SER A 51 1.70 -11.78 -1.12
CA SER A 51 3.06 -11.24 -1.14
C SER A 51 3.08 -9.81 -1.69
N TRP A 52 4.04 -9.02 -1.25
CA TRP A 52 4.25 -7.65 -1.69
C TRP A 52 5.74 -7.33 -1.87
N ASP A 53 5.97 -6.29 -2.66
CA ASP A 53 7.28 -5.67 -2.86
C ASP A 53 7.09 -4.14 -2.87
N GLY A 54 8.18 -3.38 -2.98
CA GLY A 54 8.12 -1.93 -2.98
C GLY A 54 9.47 -1.26 -3.06
N ILE A 55 9.44 0.05 -3.26
CA ILE A 55 10.61 0.92 -3.26
C ILE A 55 10.45 1.99 -2.18
N ASN A 56 11.58 2.39 -1.59
CA ASN A 56 11.69 3.50 -0.64
C ASN A 56 10.83 3.34 0.65
N GLU A 57 10.38 2.12 0.95
CA GLU A 57 9.77 1.73 2.23
C GLU A 57 10.87 1.13 3.12
N ALA A 58 10.92 1.52 4.39
CA ALA A 58 11.89 0.96 5.31
C ALA A 58 11.46 -0.46 5.74
N GLU A 59 12.41 -1.38 5.92
CA GLU A 59 12.09 -2.79 6.26
C GLU A 59 11.31 -2.92 7.58
N ASP A 60 11.47 -1.99 8.51
CA ASP A 60 10.79 -1.90 9.81
C ASP A 60 9.49 -1.06 9.78
N GLU A 61 9.12 -0.52 8.61
CA GLU A 61 7.91 0.28 8.46
C GLU A 61 6.67 -0.58 8.68
N TYR A 62 5.76 -0.11 9.53
CA TYR A 62 4.58 -0.85 9.94
C TYR A 62 3.61 -1.07 8.76
N VAL A 63 3.09 -2.29 8.66
CA VAL A 63 2.17 -2.74 7.60
C VAL A 63 0.97 -3.41 8.25
N LEU A 64 -0.22 -2.82 8.09
CA LEU A 64 -1.48 -3.48 8.47
C LEU A 64 -2.08 -4.19 7.24
N ALA A 65 -1.83 -5.48 7.11
CA ALA A 65 -2.32 -6.30 6.01
C ALA A 65 -3.75 -6.79 6.28
N LYS A 66 -4.61 -6.73 5.26
CA LYS A 66 -6.02 -7.15 5.40
C LYS A 66 -6.50 -7.95 4.20
N LEU A 67 -7.09 -9.11 4.48
CA LEU A 67 -7.88 -9.87 3.53
C LEU A 67 -9.37 -9.81 3.89
N LYS A 68 -10.22 -9.54 2.89
CA LYS A 68 -11.69 -9.61 3.00
C LYS A 68 -12.26 -10.39 1.82
N CYS A 69 -13.07 -11.39 2.09
CA CYS A 69 -13.81 -12.14 1.06
C CYS A 69 -15.30 -11.79 1.11
N PHE A 70 -15.93 -11.75 -0.06
CA PHE A 70 -17.31 -11.34 -0.28
C PHE A 70 -18.14 -12.53 -0.75
N SER A 71 -18.21 -13.56 0.10
CA SER A 71 -19.00 -14.77 -0.13
C SER A 71 -19.33 -15.40 1.22
N ASP A 72 -20.52 -15.99 1.34
CA ASP A 72 -20.91 -16.76 2.53
C ASP A 72 -20.31 -18.18 2.52
N ALA A 73 -19.63 -18.57 1.44
CA ALA A 73 -18.94 -19.84 1.32
C ALA A 73 -17.67 -19.94 2.17
N VAL A 74 -17.11 -18.80 2.61
CA VAL A 74 -15.87 -18.77 3.40
C VAL A 74 -15.92 -17.74 4.52
N THR A 75 -15.16 -17.99 5.58
CA THR A 75 -14.85 -16.99 6.60
C THR A 75 -13.33 -16.82 6.68
N VAL A 76 -12.86 -15.58 6.51
CA VAL A 76 -11.44 -15.25 6.70
C VAL A 76 -11.17 -15.19 8.20
N LEU A 77 -10.21 -15.98 8.66
CA LEU A 77 -9.71 -16.00 10.03
C LEU A 77 -8.48 -15.09 10.12
N ASN A 78 -8.27 -14.50 11.30
CA ASN A 78 -7.07 -13.71 11.62
C ASN A 78 -6.78 -12.61 10.58
N SER A 79 -7.76 -11.73 10.32
CA SER A 79 -7.60 -10.56 9.45
C SER A 79 -8.31 -9.35 10.09
N PRO A 80 -7.68 -8.17 10.20
CA PRO A 80 -6.34 -7.83 9.69
C PRO A 80 -5.18 -8.43 10.51
N GLN A 81 -3.95 -8.33 10.00
CA GLN A 81 -2.71 -8.75 10.67
C GLN A 81 -1.67 -7.61 10.66
N ASP A 82 -0.96 -7.47 11.77
CA ASP A 82 0.14 -6.52 11.93
C ASP A 82 1.46 -7.13 11.41
N HIS A 83 2.16 -6.38 10.59
CA HIS A 83 3.41 -6.77 9.92
C HIS A 83 4.38 -5.59 9.88
N VAL A 84 5.60 -5.87 9.43
CA VAL A 84 6.51 -4.84 8.89
C VAL A 84 6.70 -5.05 7.40
N PHE A 85 7.13 -4.02 6.68
CA PHE A 85 7.34 -4.10 5.23
C PHE A 85 8.30 -5.24 4.85
N GLY A 86 9.33 -5.48 5.66
CA GLY A 86 10.33 -6.53 5.43
C GLY A 86 9.85 -7.97 5.59
N ASP A 87 8.62 -8.21 6.07
CA ASP A 87 8.03 -9.54 6.04
C ASP A 87 7.77 -10.01 4.59
N ARG A 88 7.49 -9.05 3.68
CA ARG A 88 7.22 -9.25 2.23
C ARG A 88 6.06 -10.19 1.88
N ASN A 89 5.45 -10.82 2.87
CA ASN A 89 4.32 -11.72 2.69
C ASN A 89 3.52 -11.92 3.98
N THR A 90 2.30 -12.41 3.82
CA THR A 90 1.43 -12.85 4.91
C THR A 90 0.53 -14.00 4.44
N THR A 91 -0.06 -14.73 5.39
CA THR A 91 -1.00 -15.81 5.11
C THR A 91 -2.27 -15.68 5.93
N TYR A 92 -3.40 -16.00 5.31
CA TYR A 92 -4.71 -16.01 5.94
C TYR A 92 -5.32 -17.39 5.84
N GLU A 93 -5.93 -17.83 6.93
CA GLU A 93 -6.73 -19.04 6.94
C GLU A 93 -8.19 -18.72 6.60
N LEU A 94 -8.79 -19.52 5.73
CA LEU A 94 -10.18 -19.44 5.37
C LEU A 94 -10.87 -20.73 5.80
N ALA A 95 -11.86 -20.60 6.69
CA ALA A 95 -12.82 -21.67 6.95
C ALA A 95 -13.81 -21.76 5.79
N VAL A 96 -14.03 -22.95 5.25
CA VAL A 96 -14.93 -23.21 4.11
C VAL A 96 -16.24 -23.81 4.59
N HIS A 97 -17.35 -23.19 4.19
CA HIS A 97 -18.72 -23.58 4.55
C HIS A 97 -19.50 -24.18 3.38
N LYS A 98 -19.13 -23.84 2.15
CA LYS A 98 -19.73 -24.36 0.92
C LYS A 98 -18.63 -24.72 -0.08
N ASN A 99 -18.78 -25.86 -0.77
CA ASN A 99 -17.87 -26.31 -1.80
C ASN A 99 -18.32 -25.82 -3.20
N ASP A 100 -17.37 -25.69 -4.14
CA ASP A 100 -17.58 -25.23 -5.53
C ASP A 100 -18.27 -23.86 -5.67
N ALA A 101 -18.13 -22.98 -4.67
CA ALA A 101 -18.62 -21.62 -4.73
C ALA A 101 -17.53 -20.67 -5.28
N LEU A 102 -17.92 -19.77 -6.18
CA LEU A 102 -17.04 -18.68 -6.62
C LEU A 102 -16.91 -17.64 -5.51
N VAL A 103 -15.68 -17.41 -5.05
CA VAL A 103 -15.36 -16.45 -4.00
C VAL A 103 -14.60 -15.28 -4.61
N ARG A 104 -15.07 -14.06 -4.34
CA ARG A 104 -14.36 -12.81 -4.60
C ARG A 104 -13.67 -12.35 -3.33
N CYS A 105 -12.37 -12.08 -3.38
CA CYS A 105 -11.65 -11.49 -2.26
C CYS A 105 -10.97 -10.18 -2.66
N ARG A 106 -10.76 -9.32 -1.67
CA ARG A 106 -9.97 -8.10 -1.74
C ARG A 106 -8.89 -8.17 -0.67
N THR A 107 -7.67 -7.86 -1.07
CA THR A 107 -6.53 -7.72 -0.16
C THR A 107 -5.85 -6.38 -0.35
N GLY A 108 -5.15 -5.92 0.68
CA GLY A 108 -4.44 -4.64 0.67
C GLY A 108 -3.81 -4.31 2.01
N VAL A 109 -3.06 -3.21 2.01
CA VAL A 109 -2.44 -2.64 3.21
C VAL A 109 -3.14 -1.33 3.56
N ILE A 110 -3.45 -1.16 4.85
CA ILE A 110 -4.29 -0.04 5.34
C ILE A 110 -3.48 1.25 5.52
N ASP A 111 -2.15 1.19 5.61
CA ASP A 111 -1.37 2.41 5.85
C ASP A 111 -1.41 3.32 4.61
N ILE A 112 -2.21 4.38 4.75
CA ILE A 112 -2.44 5.51 3.84
C ILE A 112 -2.58 5.11 2.36
N THR A 113 -3.68 4.43 2.00
CA THR A 113 -4.14 4.18 0.61
C THR A 113 -3.28 3.32 -0.32
N LYS A 114 -2.24 2.63 0.16
CA LYS A 114 -1.19 2.08 -0.70
C LYS A 114 -1.61 1.00 -1.72
N TRP A 115 -2.55 0.10 -1.42
CA TRP A 115 -2.93 -0.91 -2.42
C TRP A 115 -4.24 -1.66 -2.12
N LYS A 116 -5.05 -1.90 -3.17
CA LYS A 116 -6.24 -2.79 -3.15
C LYS A 116 -6.23 -3.69 -4.39
N SER A 117 -5.98 -5.00 -4.22
CA SER A 117 -6.20 -5.98 -5.30
C SER A 117 -7.45 -6.79 -5.05
N ILE A 118 -8.05 -7.24 -6.15
CA ILE A 118 -9.16 -8.17 -6.15
C ILE A 118 -8.72 -9.44 -6.87
N PHE A 119 -9.07 -10.59 -6.32
CA PHE A 119 -8.87 -11.89 -6.96
C PHE A 119 -10.07 -12.80 -6.70
N TYR A 120 -10.16 -13.87 -7.48
CA TYR A 120 -11.26 -14.83 -7.43
C TYR A 120 -10.70 -16.25 -7.35
N PHE A 121 -11.41 -17.14 -6.66
CA PHE A 121 -11.12 -18.58 -6.66
C PHE A 121 -12.41 -19.37 -6.40
N ARG A 122 -12.36 -20.69 -6.58
CA ARG A 122 -13.43 -21.62 -6.19
C ARG A 122 -13.01 -22.43 -4.96
N THR A 123 -13.93 -22.59 -4.01
CA THR A 123 -13.76 -23.40 -2.79
C THR A 123 -13.73 -24.89 -3.07
#